data_AF-A0A0G1PI22-F1
#
_entry.id   AF-A0A0G1PI22-F1
#
_cell.length_a   1.000
_cell.length_b   1.000
_cell.length_c   1.000
_cell.angle_alpha   90.00
_cell.angle_beta   90.00
_cell.angle_gamma   90.00
#
_symmetry.space_group_name_H-M   'P 1'
#
loop_
_entity.id
_entity.type
_entity.pdbx_description
1 polymer ?
#
loop_
_entity_poly.entity_id
_entity_poly.type
_entity_poly.pdbx_seq_one_letter_code
_entity_poly.pdbx_strand_id
1 'polypeptide(L)'
;MFYQEAENYIKETFYKDSYDSRSKLDIVSIINNKLVADNKTKDPEYFNHREGVVHSSSLYACLRGTIHSMLGTKKDNEIEPRKLGVFQAGNLFEEYVINAIGDKVVERQRQYEYKYKNITLVGRSDCILNDDGIMRIGECKSVHSDSFWHRSKEGTLIAWHNQIQLQIYMWLERELFGNNYDADLIYVSKDDVTVAHSALKYNPDIIEKIVKPALNIINEGYTSKNPNVAPLPPMVIFSEAKHQYQKNWLATYCEFHSSCAGAGWILEATNLVTQRNKELKAAMPSAPKKIKPKIEVVGQVEPPQEELPEAII
;
A
#
# COMPACT_ATOMS: atom_id res chain seq x y z
N MET A 1 26.47 20.07 17.49
CA MET A 1 27.40 20.90 16.71
C MET A 1 28.51 20.04 16.11
N PHE A 2 29.29 19.32 16.92
CA PHE A 2 30.39 18.43 16.47
C PHE A 2 30.06 17.45 15.32
N TYR A 3 28.92 16.73 15.38
CA TYR A 3 28.56 15.77 14.32
C TYR A 3 28.27 16.42 12.97
N GLN A 4 27.72 17.63 12.95
CA GLN A 4 27.39 18.35 11.74
C GLN A 4 28.67 18.87 11.06
N GLU A 5 29.62 19.34 11.87
CA GLU A 5 30.95 19.75 11.42
C GLU A 5 31.74 18.56 10.87
N ALA A 6 31.70 17.40 11.54
CA ALA A 6 32.33 16.17 11.07
C ALA A 6 31.71 15.68 9.74
N GLU A 7 30.38 15.73 9.59
CA GLU A 7 29.70 15.36 8.35
C GLU A 7 30.12 16.26 7.18
N ASN A 8 30.13 17.58 7.39
CA ASN A 8 30.57 18.54 6.39
C ASN A 8 32.04 18.31 6.02
N TYR A 9 32.90 18.12 7.02
CA TYR A 9 34.33 17.85 6.81
C TYR A 9 34.54 16.57 5.97
N ILE A 10 33.80 15.49 6.26
CA ILE A 10 33.88 14.26 5.48
C ILE A 10 33.38 14.45 4.04
N LYS A 11 32.24 15.13 3.85
CA LYS A 11 31.67 15.38 2.53
C LYS A 11 32.56 16.27 1.66
N GLU A 12 33.12 17.31 2.24
CA GLU A 12 33.92 18.29 1.50
C GLU A 12 35.34 17.80 1.24
N THR A 13 35.95 17.16 2.24
CA THR A 13 37.37 16.78 2.21
C THR A 13 37.55 15.37 1.67
N PHE A 14 36.86 14.39 2.26
CA PHE A 14 37.16 12.99 1.98
C PHE A 14 36.29 12.37 0.89
N TYR A 15 35.10 12.89 0.61
CA TYR A 15 34.23 12.28 -0.40
C TYR A 15 34.88 12.33 -1.79
N LYS A 16 35.50 13.46 -2.18
CA LYS A 16 36.18 13.56 -3.49
C LYS A 16 37.36 12.59 -3.62
N ASP A 17 38.05 12.32 -2.51
CA ASP A 17 39.23 11.44 -2.49
C ASP A 17 38.86 9.95 -2.35
N SER A 18 37.69 9.64 -1.78
CA SER A 18 37.20 8.28 -1.55
C SER A 18 36.14 7.82 -2.56
N TYR A 19 35.51 8.74 -3.28
CA TYR A 19 34.55 8.44 -4.34
C TYR A 19 35.29 8.13 -5.65
N ASP A 20 35.29 6.86 -6.06
CA ASP A 20 35.85 6.47 -7.35
C ASP A 20 34.90 6.81 -8.50
N SER A 21 34.98 8.06 -8.97
CA SER A 21 34.25 8.56 -10.14
C SER A 21 34.58 7.80 -11.45
N ARG A 22 35.62 6.95 -11.47
CA ARG A 22 35.96 6.11 -12.63
C ARG A 22 35.15 4.82 -12.67
N SER A 23 34.44 4.48 -11.58
CA SER A 23 33.56 3.30 -11.58
C SER A 23 32.50 3.45 -12.67
N LYS A 24 32.56 2.57 -13.66
CA LYS A 24 31.56 2.47 -14.74
C LYS A 24 30.44 1.46 -14.41
N LEU A 25 30.46 0.90 -13.20
CA LEU A 25 29.49 -0.10 -12.79
C LEU A 25 28.15 0.57 -12.48
N ASP A 26 27.24 0.53 -13.46
CA ASP A 26 25.88 1.01 -13.28
C ASP A 26 24.99 -0.07 -12.66
N ILE A 27 25.12 -0.22 -11.33
CA ILE A 27 24.35 -1.19 -10.53
C ILE A 27 22.84 -0.96 -10.71
N VAL A 28 22.40 0.29 -10.82
CA VAL A 28 20.97 0.65 -10.95
C VAL A 28 20.40 0.10 -12.26
N SER A 29 21.10 0.31 -13.38
CA SER A 29 20.69 -0.25 -14.67
C SER A 29 20.71 -1.78 -14.67
N ILE A 30 21.74 -2.40 -14.10
CA ILE A 30 21.84 -3.87 -14.00
C ILE A 30 20.64 -4.45 -13.25
N ILE A 31 20.29 -3.89 -12.09
CA ILE A 31 19.15 -4.34 -11.28
C ILE A 31 17.83 -4.09 -12.03
N ASN A 32 17.63 -2.91 -12.61
CA ASN A 32 16.40 -2.58 -13.34
C ASN A 32 16.19 -3.51 -14.55
N ASN A 33 17.25 -3.78 -15.32
CA ASN A 33 17.20 -4.68 -16.46
C ASN A 33 16.86 -6.11 -16.02
N LYS A 34 17.44 -6.57 -14.91
CA LYS A 34 17.09 -7.88 -14.33
C LYS A 34 15.63 -7.93 -13.90
N LEU A 35 15.12 -6.93 -13.20
CA LEU A 35 13.71 -6.89 -12.77
C LEU A 35 12.74 -6.97 -13.96
N VAL A 36 13.03 -6.23 -15.04
CA VAL A 36 12.23 -6.27 -16.27
C VAL A 36 12.31 -7.64 -16.94
N ALA A 37 13.51 -8.22 -17.05
CA ALA A 37 13.72 -9.54 -17.63
C ALA A 37 12.97 -10.62 -16.84
N ASP A 38 13.17 -10.67 -15.52
CA ASP A 38 12.51 -11.63 -14.61
C ASP A 38 10.98 -11.50 -14.72
N ASN A 39 10.44 -10.28 -14.82
CA ASN A 39 9.00 -10.07 -14.98
C ASN A 39 8.45 -10.58 -16.32
N LYS A 40 9.24 -10.53 -17.40
CA LYS A 40 8.84 -11.07 -18.72
C LYS A 40 8.87 -12.60 -18.75
N THR A 41 9.70 -13.22 -17.91
CA THR A 41 9.84 -14.68 -17.81
C THR A 41 9.01 -15.29 -16.68
N LYS A 42 8.23 -14.51 -15.93
CA LYS A 42 7.31 -15.03 -14.92
C LYS A 42 6.35 -16.02 -15.56
N ASP A 43 5.96 -17.02 -14.78
CA ASP A 43 5.03 -18.09 -15.18
C ASP A 43 3.84 -17.51 -15.96
N PRO A 44 3.79 -17.74 -17.29
CA PRO A 44 2.74 -17.17 -18.12
C PRO A 44 1.37 -17.78 -17.80
N GLU A 45 1.30 -19.00 -17.28
CA GLU A 45 0.02 -19.65 -16.96
C GLU A 45 -0.66 -18.93 -15.79
N TYR A 46 0.07 -18.66 -14.71
CA TYR A 46 -0.49 -17.97 -13.55
C TYR A 46 -0.61 -16.44 -13.73
N PHE A 47 0.38 -15.79 -14.35
CA PHE A 47 0.45 -14.32 -14.38
C PHE A 47 -0.11 -13.69 -15.66
N ASN A 48 -0.11 -14.42 -16.79
CA ASN A 48 -0.47 -13.87 -18.10
C ASN A 48 -1.80 -14.41 -18.66
N HIS A 49 -2.30 -15.57 -18.21
CA HIS A 49 -3.62 -16.05 -18.62
C HIS A 49 -4.74 -15.35 -17.83
N ARG A 50 -5.31 -14.29 -18.41
CA ARG A 50 -6.36 -13.48 -17.77
C ARG A 50 -7.74 -13.62 -18.41
N GLU A 51 -7.86 -14.33 -19.52
CA GLU A 51 -9.15 -14.48 -20.19
C GLU A 51 -10.09 -15.30 -19.31
N GLY A 52 -11.19 -14.68 -18.87
CA GLY A 52 -12.15 -15.32 -17.97
C GLY A 52 -11.66 -15.54 -16.54
N VAL A 53 -10.43 -15.17 -16.20
CA VAL A 53 -9.84 -15.34 -14.87
C VAL A 53 -9.87 -14.03 -14.08
N VAL A 54 -10.40 -14.06 -12.86
CA VAL A 54 -10.38 -12.94 -11.91
C VAL A 54 -9.55 -13.33 -10.69
N HIS A 55 -8.54 -12.54 -10.33
CA HIS A 55 -7.80 -12.76 -9.09
C HIS A 55 -8.57 -12.20 -7.89
N SER A 56 -8.48 -12.84 -6.73
CA SER A 56 -9.03 -12.36 -5.45
C SER A 56 -8.66 -10.91 -5.16
N SER A 57 -7.41 -10.53 -5.46
CA SER A 57 -6.88 -9.18 -5.29
C SER A 57 -7.50 -8.13 -6.22
N SER A 58 -8.18 -8.56 -7.29
CA SER A 58 -8.82 -7.68 -8.26
C SER A 58 -10.24 -7.27 -7.84
N LEU A 59 -10.85 -7.95 -6.85
CA LEU A 59 -12.23 -7.70 -6.42
C LEU A 59 -12.41 -6.43 -5.60
N TYR A 60 -11.35 -5.95 -4.96
CA TYR A 60 -11.32 -4.66 -4.26
C TYR A 60 -10.57 -3.58 -5.05
N ALA A 61 -10.19 -3.87 -6.30
CA ALA A 61 -9.63 -2.89 -7.23
C ALA A 61 -10.75 -2.21 -8.03
N CYS A 62 -10.37 -1.40 -9.02
CA CYS A 62 -11.35 -0.85 -9.97
C CYS A 62 -11.94 -2.00 -10.81
N LEU A 63 -13.21 -2.36 -10.58
CA LEU A 63 -13.89 -3.46 -11.28
C LEU A 63 -13.88 -3.28 -12.81
N ARG A 64 -14.03 -2.05 -13.29
CA ARG A 64 -13.93 -1.72 -14.72
C ARG A 64 -12.55 -2.06 -15.28
N GLY A 65 -11.48 -1.72 -14.54
CA GLY A 65 -10.11 -2.10 -14.89
C GLY A 65 -9.89 -3.61 -14.88
N THR A 66 -10.49 -4.32 -13.92
CA THR A 66 -10.50 -5.79 -13.89
C THR A 66 -11.12 -6.37 -15.15
N ILE A 67 -12.29 -5.89 -15.57
CA ILE A 67 -12.95 -6.34 -16.81
C ILE A 67 -12.09 -6.04 -18.04
N HIS A 68 -11.53 -4.83 -18.17
CA HIS A 68 -10.61 -4.51 -19.27
C HIS A 68 -9.43 -5.49 -19.34
N SER A 69 -8.84 -5.82 -18.19
CA SER A 69 -7.75 -6.78 -18.11
C SER A 69 -8.18 -8.18 -18.56
N MET A 70 -9.38 -8.63 -18.20
CA MET A 70 -9.92 -9.93 -18.61
C MET A 70 -10.26 -10.00 -20.10
N LEU A 71 -10.58 -8.85 -20.69
CA LEU A 71 -10.84 -8.70 -22.13
C LEU A 71 -9.56 -8.52 -22.96
N GLY A 72 -8.38 -8.60 -22.35
CA GLY A 72 -7.10 -8.42 -23.06
C GLY A 72 -6.87 -6.99 -23.56
N THR A 73 -7.53 -5.99 -22.96
CA THR A 73 -7.30 -4.58 -23.33
C THR A 73 -5.83 -4.23 -23.10
N LYS A 74 -5.21 -3.51 -24.03
CA LYS A 74 -3.83 -3.04 -23.86
C LYS A 74 -3.77 -2.03 -22.70
N LYS A 75 -2.82 -2.23 -21.79
CA LYS A 75 -2.55 -1.30 -20.69
C LYS A 75 -1.98 0.01 -21.24
N ASP A 76 -2.27 1.11 -20.55
CA ASP A 76 -1.81 2.45 -20.90
C ASP A 76 -0.28 2.55 -20.85
N ASN A 77 0.35 1.88 -19.87
CA ASN A 77 1.78 1.95 -19.61
C ASN A 77 2.34 0.56 -19.28
N GLU A 78 3.62 0.36 -19.60
CA GLU A 78 4.38 -0.76 -19.06
C GLU A 78 4.64 -0.58 -17.56
N ILE A 79 4.91 -1.68 -16.86
CA ILE A 79 5.23 -1.62 -15.43
C ILE A 79 6.65 -1.09 -15.27
N GLU A 80 6.79 0.06 -14.61
CA GLU A 80 8.09 0.67 -14.33
C GLU A 80 8.99 -0.25 -13.48
N PRO A 81 10.32 -0.28 -13.73
CA PRO A 81 11.26 -1.09 -12.95
C PRO A 81 11.18 -0.85 -11.43
N ARG A 82 10.93 0.39 -11.02
CA ARG A 82 10.72 0.73 -9.60
C ARG A 82 9.55 -0.03 -8.99
N LYS A 83 8.42 -0.14 -9.70
CA LYS A 83 7.23 -0.88 -9.24
C LYS A 83 7.54 -2.38 -9.16
N LEU A 84 8.32 -2.92 -10.09
CA LEU A 84 8.81 -4.30 -10.03
C LEU A 84 9.71 -4.53 -8.81
N GLY A 85 10.61 -3.59 -8.50
CA GLY A 85 11.45 -3.64 -7.31
C GLY A 85 10.63 -3.63 -6.01
N VAL A 86 9.55 -2.85 -5.94
CA VAL A 86 8.62 -2.86 -4.80
C VAL A 86 7.95 -4.22 -4.62
N PHE A 87 7.54 -4.87 -5.72
CA PHE A 87 6.98 -6.22 -5.67
C PHE A 87 8.01 -7.27 -5.26
N GLN A 88 9.23 -7.19 -5.79
CA GLN A 88 10.31 -8.11 -5.41
C GLN A 88 10.66 -7.97 -3.92
N ALA A 89 10.76 -6.74 -3.41
CA ALA A 89 10.93 -6.50 -1.99
C ALA A 89 9.76 -7.09 -1.18
N GLY A 90 8.52 -6.95 -1.68
CA GLY A 90 7.36 -7.57 -1.07
C GLY A 90 7.51 -9.08 -0.88
N ASN A 91 7.91 -9.78 -1.93
CA ASN A 91 8.13 -11.23 -1.90
C ASN A 91 9.25 -11.63 -0.94
N LEU A 92 10.35 -10.86 -0.88
CA LEU A 92 11.44 -11.12 0.08
C LEU A 92 10.97 -11.03 1.54
N PHE A 93 10.13 -10.04 1.85
CA PHE A 93 9.56 -9.88 3.18
C PHE A 93 8.53 -10.95 3.52
N GLU A 94 7.70 -11.37 2.56
CA GLU A 94 6.80 -12.53 2.71
C GLU A 94 7.61 -13.78 3.06
N GLU A 95 8.65 -14.09 2.28
CA GLU A 95 9.50 -15.25 2.51
C GLU A 95 10.20 -15.19 3.88
N TYR A 96 10.74 -14.03 4.25
CA TYR A 96 11.34 -13.79 5.56
C TYR A 96 10.35 -14.11 6.71
N VAL A 97 9.12 -13.58 6.64
CA VAL A 97 8.10 -13.80 7.67
C VAL A 97 7.69 -15.26 7.75
N ILE A 98 7.39 -15.90 6.62
CA ILE A 98 6.99 -17.32 6.57
C ILE A 98 8.11 -18.21 7.13
N ASN A 99 9.37 -17.94 6.78
CA ASN A 99 10.51 -18.67 7.30
C ASN A 99 10.66 -18.47 8.83
N ALA A 100 10.43 -17.26 9.33
CA ALA A 100 10.51 -16.96 10.76
C ALA A 100 9.41 -17.63 11.59
N ILE A 101 8.21 -17.83 11.02
CA ILE A 101 7.11 -18.55 11.68
C ILE A 101 7.45 -20.06 11.84
N GLY A 102 8.24 -20.62 10.92
CA GLY A 102 8.84 -21.94 11.07
C GLY A 102 7.84 -23.10 11.00
N ASP A 103 7.88 -23.98 11.98
CA ASP A 103 7.11 -25.24 12.05
C ASP A 103 5.60 -25.05 12.20
N LYS A 104 5.16 -23.84 12.58
CA LYS A 104 3.74 -23.47 12.58
C LYS A 104 3.17 -23.30 11.17
N VAL A 105 4.00 -23.19 10.13
CA VAL A 105 3.54 -23.16 8.73
C VAL A 105 3.26 -24.58 8.23
N VAL A 106 1.97 -24.90 8.04
CA VAL A 106 1.52 -26.22 7.57
C VAL A 106 1.57 -26.32 6.04
N GLU A 107 1.23 -25.24 5.35
CA GLU A 107 1.23 -25.18 3.89
C GLU A 107 1.74 -23.81 3.45
N ARG A 108 2.62 -23.77 2.44
CA ARG A 108 3.04 -22.53 1.79
C ARG A 108 2.25 -22.34 0.51
N GLN A 109 1.85 -21.10 0.23
CA GLN A 109 1.25 -20.69 -1.04
C GLN A 109 0.04 -21.51 -1.48
N ARG A 110 -0.99 -21.56 -0.63
CA ARG A 110 -2.22 -22.31 -0.94
C ARG A 110 -2.99 -21.65 -2.06
N GLN A 111 -3.24 -22.41 -3.12
CA GLN A 111 -3.92 -21.93 -4.33
C GLN A 111 -5.40 -22.27 -4.31
N TYR A 112 -6.19 -21.37 -4.88
CA TYR A 112 -7.64 -21.52 -5.00
C TYR A 112 -8.06 -21.32 -6.44
N GLU A 113 -8.95 -22.19 -6.92
CA GLU A 113 -9.66 -22.05 -8.19
C GLU A 113 -11.14 -22.33 -7.97
N TYR A 114 -11.99 -21.34 -8.26
CA TYR A 114 -13.42 -21.43 -8.06
C TYR A 114 -14.17 -20.94 -9.29
N LYS A 115 -14.88 -21.85 -9.96
CA LYS A 115 -15.71 -21.53 -11.12
C LYS A 115 -16.95 -20.76 -10.66
N TYR A 116 -17.09 -19.53 -11.13
CA TYR A 116 -18.23 -18.67 -10.85
C TYR A 116 -18.90 -18.23 -12.15
N LYS A 117 -20.00 -18.88 -12.51
CA LYS A 117 -20.72 -18.63 -13.78
C LYS A 117 -19.76 -18.79 -14.98
N ASN A 118 -19.52 -17.74 -15.76
CA ASN A 118 -18.68 -17.76 -16.96
C ASN A 118 -17.23 -17.32 -16.70
N ILE A 119 -16.86 -17.12 -15.44
CA ILE A 119 -15.52 -16.69 -15.02
C ILE A 119 -14.96 -17.63 -13.96
N THR A 120 -13.66 -17.59 -13.76
CA THR A 120 -12.95 -18.36 -12.73
C THR A 120 -12.30 -17.40 -11.75
N LEU A 121 -12.70 -17.48 -10.48
CA LEU A 121 -12.02 -16.78 -9.39
C LEU A 121 -10.81 -17.59 -8.96
N VAL A 122 -9.63 -16.97 -9.02
CA VAL A 122 -8.37 -17.55 -8.57
C VAL A 122 -7.79 -16.76 -7.41
N GLY A 123 -7.09 -17.45 -6.52
CA GLY A 123 -6.48 -16.85 -5.34
C GLY A 123 -5.24 -17.61 -4.94
N ARG A 124 -4.36 -16.95 -4.18
CA ARG A 124 -3.24 -17.61 -3.52
C ARG A 124 -3.01 -16.92 -2.18
N SER A 125 -3.25 -17.62 -1.08
CA SER A 125 -2.81 -17.14 0.23
C SER A 125 -1.34 -17.45 0.41
N ASP A 126 -0.66 -16.70 1.26
CA ASP A 126 0.78 -16.85 1.43
C ASP A 126 1.12 -18.13 2.21
N CYS A 127 0.29 -18.49 3.20
CA CYS A 127 0.43 -19.73 3.95
C CYS A 127 -0.85 -20.19 4.66
N ILE A 128 -0.82 -21.43 5.15
CA ILE A 128 -1.71 -21.96 6.18
C ILE A 128 -0.90 -22.20 7.44
N LEU A 129 -1.41 -21.70 8.56
CA LEU A 129 -0.78 -21.71 9.87
C LEU A 129 -1.53 -22.65 10.83
N ASN A 130 -0.79 -23.28 11.74
CA ASN A 130 -1.32 -23.96 12.91
C ASN A 130 -0.99 -23.16 14.17
N ASP A 131 -1.96 -22.39 14.63
CA ASP A 131 -1.90 -21.61 15.86
C ASP A 131 -2.47 -22.44 17.02
N ASP A 132 -1.63 -23.34 17.54
CA ASP A 132 -1.92 -24.20 18.70
C ASP A 132 -3.24 -25.00 18.54
N GLY A 133 -3.41 -25.61 17.37
CA GLY A 133 -4.58 -26.40 16.98
C GLY A 133 -5.63 -25.62 16.20
N ILE A 134 -5.50 -24.29 16.10
CA ILE A 134 -6.37 -23.44 15.30
C ILE A 134 -5.73 -23.21 13.93
N MET A 135 -6.36 -23.75 12.89
CA MET A 135 -5.92 -23.55 11.51
C MET A 135 -6.30 -22.14 11.02
N ARG A 136 -5.32 -21.41 10.51
CA ARG A 136 -5.49 -20.04 10.00
C ARG A 136 -4.91 -19.86 8.62
N ILE A 137 -5.56 -19.05 7.80
CA ILE A 137 -5.01 -18.57 6.53
C ILE A 137 -4.12 -17.37 6.83
N GLY A 138 -2.82 -17.47 6.56
CA GLY A 138 -1.86 -16.38 6.74
C GLY A 138 -1.67 -15.57 5.46
N GLU A 139 -1.81 -14.25 5.58
CA GLU A 139 -1.50 -13.29 4.51
C GLU A 139 -0.49 -12.26 5.01
N CYS A 140 0.64 -12.15 4.33
CA CYS A 140 1.73 -11.26 4.63
C CYS A 140 1.67 -10.00 3.76
N LYS A 141 1.86 -8.83 4.38
CA LYS A 141 1.93 -7.53 3.71
C LYS A 141 3.15 -6.77 4.19
N SER A 142 3.87 -6.15 3.27
CA SER A 142 4.99 -5.29 3.63
C SER A 142 4.70 -3.83 3.29
N VAL A 143 5.04 -2.93 4.21
CA VAL A 143 4.75 -1.50 4.10
C VAL A 143 5.97 -0.68 4.53
N HIS A 144 6.11 0.53 3.98
CA HIS A 144 7.14 1.47 4.45
C HIS A 144 6.94 1.80 5.93
N SER A 145 8.02 1.98 6.69
CA SER A 145 7.97 2.22 8.14
C SER A 145 7.07 3.39 8.52
N ASP A 146 7.22 4.54 7.85
CA ASP A 146 6.34 5.70 8.08
C ASP A 146 4.85 5.34 7.97
N SER A 147 4.47 4.56 6.95
CA SER A 147 3.09 4.13 6.76
C SER A 147 2.67 3.10 7.80
N PHE A 148 3.56 2.19 8.19
CA PHE A 148 3.34 1.21 9.24
C PHE A 148 3.00 1.92 10.57
N TRP A 149 3.88 2.80 11.03
CA TRP A 149 3.75 3.48 12.31
C TRP A 149 2.57 4.45 12.34
N HIS A 150 2.36 5.21 11.27
CA HIS A 150 1.20 6.10 11.14
C HIS A 150 -0.11 5.32 11.25
N ARG A 151 -0.26 4.25 10.46
CA ARG A 151 -1.51 3.47 10.43
C ARG A 151 -1.71 2.64 11.69
N SER A 152 -0.62 2.16 12.31
CA SER A 152 -0.68 1.50 13.61
C SER A 152 -1.21 2.45 14.68
N LYS A 153 -0.71 3.69 14.73
CA LYS A 153 -1.17 4.71 15.68
C LYS A 153 -2.65 5.08 15.49
N GLU A 154 -3.13 5.09 14.26
CA GLU A 154 -4.51 5.40 13.93
C GLU A 154 -5.47 4.20 14.04
N GLY A 155 -4.98 3.00 14.32
CA GLY A 155 -5.79 1.77 14.29
C GLY A 155 -6.25 1.38 12.87
N THR A 156 -5.58 1.87 11.84
CA THR A 156 -5.90 1.64 10.42
C THR A 156 -4.89 0.76 9.69
N LEU A 157 -3.98 0.09 10.42
CA LEU A 157 -2.93 -0.76 9.84
C LEU A 157 -3.52 -1.89 8.98
N ILE A 158 -4.64 -2.47 9.43
CA ILE A 158 -5.36 -3.50 8.70
C ILE A 158 -6.22 -2.83 7.62
N ALA A 159 -5.69 -2.76 6.39
CA ALA A 159 -6.41 -2.15 5.27
C ALA A 159 -7.68 -2.95 4.94
N TRP A 160 -8.80 -2.28 4.72
CA TRP A 160 -10.08 -2.93 4.41
C TRP A 160 -10.00 -3.87 3.19
N HIS A 161 -9.20 -3.52 2.18
CA HIS A 161 -9.05 -4.34 0.98
C HIS A 161 -8.30 -5.66 1.26
N ASN A 162 -7.31 -5.63 2.16
CA ASN A 162 -6.63 -6.85 2.60
C ASN A 162 -7.55 -7.72 3.47
N GLN A 163 -8.46 -7.11 4.23
CA GLN A 163 -9.51 -7.87 4.93
C GLN A 163 -10.42 -8.59 3.93
N ILE A 164 -10.89 -7.92 2.87
CA ILE A 164 -11.70 -8.57 1.83
C ILE A 164 -10.95 -9.73 1.18
N GLN A 165 -9.66 -9.57 0.88
CA GLN A 165 -8.83 -10.64 0.32
C GLN A 165 -8.85 -11.90 1.20
N LEU A 166 -8.60 -11.74 2.49
CA LEU A 166 -8.64 -12.85 3.45
C LEU A 166 -10.04 -13.44 3.63
N GLN A 167 -11.09 -12.61 3.61
CA GLN A 167 -12.47 -13.08 3.66
C GLN A 167 -12.79 -13.97 2.46
N ILE A 168 -12.31 -13.60 1.27
CA ILE A 168 -12.42 -14.44 0.06
C ILE A 168 -11.75 -15.79 0.29
N TYR A 169 -10.52 -15.84 0.82
CA TYR A 169 -9.83 -17.11 1.07
C TYR A 169 -10.55 -17.97 2.11
N MET A 170 -11.04 -17.37 3.20
CA MET A 170 -11.86 -18.06 4.20
C MET A 170 -13.16 -18.60 3.62
N TRP A 171 -13.79 -17.88 2.69
CA TRP A 171 -14.96 -18.37 1.96
C TRP A 171 -14.60 -19.54 1.05
N LEU A 172 -13.50 -19.44 0.29
CA LEU A 172 -13.04 -20.50 -0.61
C LEU A 172 -12.65 -21.78 0.13
N GLU A 173 -12.04 -21.68 1.32
CA GLU A 173 -11.78 -22.84 2.19
C GLU A 173 -13.06 -23.62 2.52
N ARG A 174 -14.13 -22.89 2.82
CA ARG A 174 -15.42 -23.47 3.18
C ARG A 174 -16.08 -24.13 1.98
N GLU A 175 -16.14 -23.42 0.86
CA GLU A 175 -16.81 -23.90 -0.35
C GLU A 175 -16.08 -25.08 -1.02
N LEU A 176 -14.75 -25.00 -1.12
CA LEU A 176 -13.96 -25.97 -1.88
C LEU A 176 -13.57 -27.19 -1.04
N PHE A 177 -13.34 -27.01 0.26
CA PHE A 177 -12.72 -28.03 1.10
C PHE A 177 -13.51 -28.33 2.38
N GLY A 178 -14.58 -27.60 2.68
CA GLY A 178 -15.35 -27.75 3.93
C GLY A 178 -14.61 -27.25 5.17
N ASN A 179 -13.54 -26.49 4.99
CA ASN A 179 -12.68 -26.01 6.07
C ASN A 179 -13.23 -24.73 6.70
N ASN A 180 -13.36 -24.70 8.03
CA ASN A 180 -13.80 -23.52 8.77
C ASN A 180 -12.61 -22.75 9.38
N TYR A 181 -11.61 -22.42 8.55
CA TYR A 181 -10.42 -21.71 9.03
C TYR A 181 -10.74 -20.25 9.36
N ASP A 182 -9.97 -19.74 10.33
CA ASP A 182 -9.81 -18.31 10.59
C ASP A 182 -8.70 -17.75 9.69
N ALA A 183 -8.38 -16.47 9.82
CA ALA A 183 -7.29 -15.84 9.09
C ALA A 183 -6.39 -15.01 10.02
N ASP A 184 -5.15 -14.83 9.60
CA ASP A 184 -4.20 -13.88 10.18
C ASP A 184 -3.66 -12.96 9.08
N LEU A 185 -3.80 -11.66 9.30
CA LEU A 185 -3.15 -10.65 8.46
C LEU A 185 -1.89 -10.16 9.16
N ILE A 186 -0.74 -10.36 8.52
CA ILE A 186 0.58 -10.06 9.07
C ILE A 186 1.17 -8.88 8.28
N TYR A 187 1.55 -7.81 8.97
CA TYR A 187 2.25 -6.66 8.40
C TYR A 187 3.68 -6.62 8.88
N VAL A 188 4.61 -6.37 7.96
CA VAL A 188 6.02 -6.10 8.26
C VAL A 188 6.43 -4.72 7.73
N SER A 189 7.08 -3.95 8.58
CA SER A 189 7.73 -2.68 8.24
C SER A 189 9.03 -2.94 7.50
N LYS A 190 9.21 -2.33 6.32
CA LYS A 190 10.36 -2.62 5.43
C LYS A 190 11.70 -2.09 5.95
N ASP A 191 11.69 -1.07 6.81
CA ASP A 191 12.91 -0.36 7.20
C ASP A 191 13.48 -0.81 8.54
N ASP A 192 12.61 -1.31 9.43
CA ASP A 192 12.98 -1.75 10.79
C ASP A 192 12.55 -3.20 11.10
N VAL A 193 11.89 -3.88 10.15
CA VAL A 193 11.43 -5.28 10.25
C VAL A 193 10.44 -5.50 11.40
N THR A 194 9.82 -4.43 11.92
CA THR A 194 8.78 -4.54 12.93
C THR A 194 7.57 -5.29 12.34
N VAL A 195 7.05 -6.26 13.09
CA VAL A 195 5.89 -7.07 12.70
C VAL A 195 4.70 -6.73 13.58
N ALA A 196 3.53 -6.61 12.96
CA ALA A 196 2.23 -6.58 13.64
C ALA A 196 1.28 -7.55 12.93
N HIS A 197 0.39 -8.19 13.67
CA HIS A 197 -0.61 -9.08 13.07
C HIS A 197 -2.00 -8.87 13.66
N SER A 198 -3.02 -9.35 12.96
CA SER A 198 -4.41 -9.32 13.42
C SER A 198 -5.15 -10.54 12.93
N ALA A 199 -5.70 -11.29 13.89
CA ALA A 199 -6.59 -12.41 13.62
C ALA A 199 -7.96 -11.90 13.16
N LEU A 200 -8.49 -12.52 12.11
CA LEU A 200 -9.78 -12.21 11.51
C LEU A 200 -10.66 -13.46 11.52
N LYS A 201 -11.92 -13.26 11.89
CA LYS A 201 -12.96 -14.28 11.76
C LYS A 201 -13.69 -14.13 10.44
N TYR A 202 -14.22 -15.23 9.93
CA TYR A 202 -15.07 -15.22 8.75
C TYR A 202 -16.34 -14.38 8.99
N ASN A 203 -16.66 -13.53 8.03
CA ASN A 203 -17.87 -12.74 8.01
C ASN A 203 -18.62 -12.97 6.69
N PRO A 204 -19.72 -13.74 6.69
CA PRO A 204 -20.47 -14.04 5.48
C PRO A 204 -21.08 -12.79 4.83
N ASP A 205 -21.36 -11.73 5.60
CA ASP A 205 -21.91 -10.50 5.04
C ASP A 205 -20.94 -9.82 4.06
N ILE A 206 -19.63 -9.91 4.28
CA ILE A 206 -18.64 -9.38 3.32
C ILE A 206 -18.74 -10.15 2.00
N ILE A 207 -18.96 -11.46 2.06
CA ILE A 207 -19.10 -12.29 0.87
C ILE A 207 -20.38 -11.96 0.11
N GLU A 208 -21.51 -11.97 0.81
CA GLU A 208 -22.83 -11.76 0.18
C GLU A 208 -23.06 -10.33 -0.29
N LYS A 209 -22.58 -9.32 0.47
CA LYS A 209 -22.90 -7.91 0.20
C LYS A 209 -21.82 -7.19 -0.61
N ILE A 210 -20.59 -7.72 -0.68
CA ILE A 210 -19.47 -7.07 -1.37
C ILE A 210 -18.90 -7.98 -2.46
N VAL A 211 -18.43 -9.17 -2.10
CA VAL A 211 -17.68 -10.05 -3.03
C VAL A 211 -18.57 -10.58 -4.16
N LYS A 212 -19.71 -11.20 -3.84
CA LYS A 212 -20.62 -11.77 -4.84
C LYS A 212 -21.22 -10.70 -5.76
N PRO A 213 -21.66 -9.52 -5.29
CA PRO A 213 -22.05 -8.42 -6.16
C PRO A 213 -20.94 -7.96 -7.11
N ALA A 214 -19.70 -7.85 -6.62
CA ALA A 214 -18.55 -7.52 -7.48
C ALA A 214 -18.30 -8.59 -8.55
N LEU A 215 -18.35 -9.87 -8.17
CA LEU A 215 -18.23 -10.99 -9.12
C LEU A 215 -19.37 -11.00 -10.15
N ASN A 216 -20.59 -10.64 -9.76
CA ASN A 216 -21.72 -10.52 -10.69
C ASN A 216 -21.47 -9.44 -11.75
N ILE A 217 -21.02 -8.25 -11.33
CA ILE A 217 -20.67 -7.14 -12.23
C ILE A 217 -19.54 -7.54 -13.18
N ILE A 218 -18.50 -8.19 -12.66
CA ILE A 218 -17.37 -8.65 -13.47
C ILE A 218 -17.84 -9.71 -14.49
N ASN A 219 -18.61 -10.71 -14.05
CA ASN A 219 -19.14 -11.74 -14.92
C ASN A 219 -20.03 -11.16 -16.04
N GLU A 220 -20.91 -10.22 -15.69
CA GLU A 220 -21.75 -9.53 -16.68
C GLU A 220 -20.91 -8.74 -17.68
N GLY A 221 -19.96 -7.94 -17.21
CA GLY A 221 -19.07 -7.15 -18.08
C GLY A 221 -18.20 -8.03 -18.97
N TYR A 222 -17.71 -9.16 -18.45
CA TYR A 222 -16.94 -10.13 -19.23
C TYR A 222 -17.80 -10.86 -20.28
N THR A 223 -18.99 -11.32 -19.90
CA THR A 223 -19.91 -12.06 -20.79
C THR A 223 -20.43 -11.16 -21.91
N SER A 224 -20.82 -9.93 -21.57
CA SER A 224 -21.31 -8.93 -22.53
C SER A 224 -20.20 -8.20 -23.29
N LYS A 225 -18.93 -8.48 -22.97
CA LYS A 225 -17.74 -7.77 -23.49
C LYS A 225 -17.86 -6.24 -23.31
N ASN A 226 -18.53 -5.80 -22.24
CA ASN A 226 -18.80 -4.40 -21.93
C ASN A 226 -18.28 -4.01 -20.54
N PRO A 227 -17.12 -3.32 -20.44
CA PRO A 227 -16.58 -2.88 -19.16
C PRO A 227 -17.42 -1.78 -18.50
N ASN A 228 -18.31 -1.11 -19.23
CA ASN A 228 -19.12 0.00 -18.69
C ASN A 228 -20.22 -0.44 -17.72
N VAL A 229 -20.53 -1.74 -17.64
CA VAL A 229 -21.41 -2.32 -16.61
C VAL A 229 -20.86 -2.02 -15.21
N ALA A 230 -19.53 -2.06 -15.04
CA ALA A 230 -18.91 -1.63 -13.79
C ALA A 230 -18.89 -0.10 -13.71
N PRO A 231 -19.31 0.51 -12.59
CA PRO A 231 -19.27 1.96 -12.42
C PRO A 231 -17.82 2.47 -12.45
N LEU A 232 -17.62 3.65 -13.02
CA LEU A 232 -16.33 4.34 -12.92
C LEU A 232 -16.16 4.83 -11.47
N PRO A 233 -15.05 4.50 -10.79
CA PRO A 233 -14.81 5.03 -9.45
C PRO A 233 -14.71 6.56 -9.49
N PRO A 234 -15.16 7.27 -8.44
CA PRO A 234 -15.03 8.73 -8.40
C PRO A 234 -13.54 9.11 -8.47
N MET A 235 -13.19 10.16 -9.22
CA MET A 235 -11.80 10.61 -9.35
C MET A 235 -11.20 11.11 -8.03
N VAL A 236 -12.05 11.66 -7.17
CA VAL A 236 -11.67 12.32 -5.92
C VAL A 236 -12.57 11.80 -4.82
N ILE A 237 -11.98 11.51 -3.67
CA ILE A 237 -12.67 11.07 -2.45
C ILE A 237 -12.24 11.94 -1.28
N PHE A 238 -13.13 12.09 -0.30
CA PHE A 238 -12.78 12.73 0.95
C PHE A 238 -12.05 11.74 1.87
N SER A 239 -10.91 12.14 2.39
CA SER A 239 -10.19 11.39 3.42
C SER A 239 -10.59 11.93 4.79
N GLU A 240 -11.35 11.16 5.55
CA GLU A 240 -11.71 11.54 6.93
C GLU A 240 -10.46 11.69 7.80
N ALA A 241 -9.53 10.73 7.73
CA ALA A 241 -8.29 10.74 8.50
C ALA A 241 -7.44 11.99 8.27
N LYS A 242 -7.32 12.44 7.01
CA LYS A 242 -6.56 13.66 6.67
C LYS A 242 -7.42 14.92 6.64
N HIS A 243 -8.72 14.78 6.85
CA HIS A 243 -9.73 15.82 6.70
C HIS A 243 -9.57 16.66 5.40
N GLN A 244 -9.30 16.00 4.28
CA GLN A 244 -9.09 16.65 2.98
C GLN A 244 -9.50 15.74 1.83
N TYR A 245 -9.85 16.33 0.70
CA TYR A 245 -10.03 15.61 -0.56
C TYR A 245 -8.68 15.14 -1.10
N GLN A 246 -8.67 13.93 -1.65
CA GLN A 246 -7.52 13.31 -2.31
C GLN A 246 -7.97 12.54 -3.55
N LYS A 247 -7.04 12.29 -4.47
CA LYS A 247 -7.30 11.42 -5.63
C LYS A 247 -7.71 10.03 -5.13
N ASN A 248 -8.73 9.45 -5.74
CA ASN A 248 -9.12 8.09 -5.43
C ASN A 248 -8.02 7.13 -5.88
N TRP A 249 -7.52 6.31 -4.97
CA TRP A 249 -6.44 5.39 -5.25
C TRP A 249 -6.87 4.29 -6.25
N LEU A 250 -8.15 3.90 -6.25
CA LEU A 250 -8.72 2.97 -7.23
C LEU A 250 -8.59 3.47 -8.66
N ALA A 251 -8.78 4.79 -8.84
CA ALA A 251 -8.48 5.45 -10.10
C ALA A 251 -6.96 5.54 -10.25
N THR A 252 -6.23 6.18 -9.34
CA THR A 252 -4.77 6.45 -9.43
C THR A 252 -3.91 5.30 -9.93
N TYR A 253 -4.19 4.06 -9.54
CA TYR A 253 -3.37 2.90 -9.93
C TYR A 253 -3.97 2.04 -11.05
N CYS A 254 -5.09 2.44 -11.66
CA CYS A 254 -5.67 1.73 -12.79
C CYS A 254 -4.79 1.89 -14.04
N GLU A 255 -4.61 0.78 -14.78
CA GLU A 255 -3.73 0.71 -15.94
C GLU A 255 -4.50 0.89 -17.27
N PHE A 256 -5.77 1.32 -17.22
CA PHE A 256 -6.70 1.35 -18.36
C PHE A 256 -7.48 2.67 -18.46
N HIS A 257 -6.92 3.78 -17.96
CA HIS A 257 -7.62 5.07 -17.98
C HIS A 257 -7.82 5.59 -19.38
N SER A 258 -6.86 5.41 -20.28
CA SER A 258 -7.01 5.86 -21.67
C SER A 258 -8.27 5.28 -22.33
N SER A 259 -8.65 4.07 -21.92
CA SER A 259 -9.82 3.36 -22.43
C SER A 259 -11.14 3.71 -21.73
N CYS A 260 -11.12 4.30 -20.52
CA CYS A 260 -12.35 4.55 -19.75
C CYS A 260 -12.55 5.99 -19.25
N ALA A 261 -11.50 6.66 -18.76
CA ALA A 261 -11.55 8.02 -18.19
C ALA A 261 -10.83 9.06 -19.07
N GLY A 262 -10.13 8.64 -20.12
CA GLY A 262 -9.34 9.49 -21.00
C GLY A 262 -7.93 9.80 -20.46
N ALA A 263 -7.06 10.29 -21.34
CA ALA A 263 -5.65 10.59 -21.02
C ALA A 263 -5.47 11.79 -20.06
N GLY A 264 -6.46 12.70 -19.99
CA GLY A 264 -6.43 13.90 -19.14
C GLY A 264 -6.79 13.67 -17.68
N TRP A 265 -7.21 12.45 -17.31
CA TRP A 265 -7.87 12.20 -16.03
C TRP A 265 -7.02 12.58 -14.80
N ILE A 266 -5.69 12.39 -14.84
CA ILE A 266 -4.79 12.73 -13.72
C ILE A 266 -4.79 14.25 -13.47
N LEU A 267 -4.75 15.04 -14.54
CA LEU A 267 -4.75 16.49 -14.46
C LEU A 267 -6.10 16.99 -13.94
N GLU A 268 -7.20 16.45 -14.47
CA GLU A 268 -8.56 16.75 -14.02
C GLU A 268 -8.76 16.42 -12.54
N ALA A 269 -8.35 15.22 -12.10
CA ALA A 269 -8.44 14.81 -10.70
C ALA A 269 -7.58 15.72 -9.79
N THR A 270 -6.40 16.13 -10.24
CA THR A 270 -5.51 17.04 -9.47
C THR A 270 -6.11 18.43 -9.33
N ASN A 271 -6.69 18.98 -10.41
CA ASN A 271 -7.39 20.26 -10.39
C ASN A 271 -8.61 20.20 -9.46
N LEU A 272 -9.39 19.11 -9.54
CA LEU A 272 -10.58 18.92 -8.71
C LEU A 272 -10.23 18.78 -7.22
N VAL A 273 -9.17 18.03 -6.87
CA VAL A 273 -8.66 17.97 -5.49
C VAL A 273 -8.31 19.36 -4.98
N THR A 274 -7.57 20.14 -5.77
CA THR A 274 -7.14 21.49 -5.41
C THR A 274 -8.33 22.41 -5.18
N GLN A 275 -9.31 22.39 -6.10
CA GLN A 275 -10.53 23.16 -5.99
C GLN A 275 -11.34 22.78 -4.74
N ARG A 276 -11.61 21.48 -4.54
CA ARG A 276 -12.43 20.99 -3.41
C ARG A 276 -11.78 21.28 -2.06
N ASN A 277 -10.45 21.17 -1.96
CA ASN A 277 -9.74 21.53 -0.74
C ASN A 277 -9.74 23.04 -0.47
N LYS A 278 -9.71 23.88 -1.52
CA LYS A 278 -9.88 25.32 -1.39
C LYS A 278 -11.28 25.68 -0.88
N GLU A 279 -12.32 25.05 -1.43
CA GLU A 279 -13.72 25.20 -1.00
C GLU A 279 -13.90 24.76 0.46
N LEU A 280 -13.37 23.58 0.82
CA LEU A 280 -13.42 23.06 2.19
C LEU A 280 -12.77 24.04 3.17
N LYS A 281 -11.56 24.53 2.87
CA LYS A 281 -10.84 25.49 3.71
C LYS A 281 -11.59 26.82 3.85
N ALA A 282 -12.30 27.26 2.81
CA ALA A 282 -13.10 28.48 2.85
C ALA A 282 -14.40 28.32 3.66
N ALA A 283 -14.97 27.11 3.69
CA ALA A 283 -16.17 26.80 4.47
C ALA A 283 -15.88 26.54 5.95
N MET A 284 -14.65 26.16 6.31
CA MET A 284 -14.26 25.96 7.70
C MET A 284 -14.17 27.32 8.43
N PRO A 285 -14.78 27.46 9.62
CA PRO A 285 -14.64 28.67 10.41
C PRO A 285 -13.15 28.93 10.69
N SER A 286 -12.70 30.15 10.44
CA SER A 286 -11.33 30.55 10.74
C SER A 286 -11.03 30.22 12.20
N ALA A 287 -10.01 29.38 12.43
CA ALA A 287 -9.56 29.09 13.78
C ALA A 287 -9.31 30.43 14.50
N PRO A 288 -9.80 30.59 15.75
CA PRO A 288 -9.56 31.82 16.50
C PRO A 288 -8.05 32.07 16.51
N LYS A 289 -7.64 33.29 16.13
CA LYS A 289 -6.23 33.67 16.15
C LYS A 289 -5.72 33.34 17.55
N LYS A 290 -4.79 32.38 17.66
CA LYS A 290 -4.09 32.13 18.93
C LYS A 290 -3.51 33.46 19.37
N ILE A 291 -4.07 34.03 20.43
CA ILE A 291 -3.52 35.23 21.06
C ILE A 291 -2.12 34.82 21.48
N LYS A 292 -1.09 35.38 20.83
CA LYS A 292 0.28 35.15 21.26
C LYS A 292 0.33 35.58 22.73
N PRO A 293 0.77 34.72 23.66
CA PRO A 293 0.91 35.14 25.05
C PRO A 293 1.77 36.41 25.05
N LYS A 294 1.25 37.48 25.66
CA LYS A 294 2.07 38.64 25.99
C LYS A 294 3.16 38.11 26.92
N ILE A 295 4.38 38.02 26.41
CA ILE A 295 5.55 37.82 27.27
C ILE A 295 5.72 39.16 27.97
N GLU A 296 5.19 39.26 29.18
CA GLU A 296 5.60 40.33 30.09
C GLU A 296 7.03 40.02 30.52
N VAL A 297 7.95 40.92 30.23
CA VAL A 297 9.32 40.85 30.74
C VAL A 297 9.24 41.09 32.24
N VAL A 298 9.15 40.02 33.02
CA VAL A 298 9.21 40.09 34.48
C VAL A 298 10.65 40.34 34.88
N GLY A 299 10.95 41.57 35.29
CA GLY A 299 12.20 41.97 35.93
C GLY A 299 13.31 42.33 34.95
N GLN A 300 13.60 43.62 34.83
CA GLN A 300 14.98 44.03 34.60
C GLN A 300 15.75 43.62 35.86
N VAL A 301 16.59 42.60 35.74
CA VAL A 301 17.60 42.33 36.76
C VAL A 301 18.54 43.54 36.72
N GLU A 302 18.54 44.34 37.78
CA GLU A 302 19.52 45.41 37.93
C GLU A 302 20.92 44.78 37.82
N PRO A 303 21.81 45.35 37.00
CA PRO A 303 23.17 44.83 36.90
C PRO A 303 23.82 44.86 38.30
N PRO A 304 24.55 43.80 38.68
CA PRO A 304 25.22 43.73 39.97
C PRO A 304 26.11 44.96 40.13
N GLN A 305 25.94 45.69 41.24
CA GLN A 305 26.86 46.76 41.59
C GLN A 305 28.22 46.13 41.90
N GLU A 306 29.22 46.44 41.07
CA GLU A 306 30.61 46.10 41.34
C GLU A 306 31.07 46.85 42.61
N GLU A 307 31.20 46.13 43.72
CA GLU A 307 31.95 46.62 44.87
C GLU A 307 33.43 46.64 44.52
N LEU A 308 33.99 47.84 44.41
CA LEU A 308 35.43 48.05 44.24
C LEU A 308 36.16 47.56 45.50
N PRO A 309 37.22 46.74 45.37
CA PRO A 309 37.96 46.23 46.53
C PRO A 309 38.65 47.37 47.29
N GLU A 310 38.49 47.36 48.61
CA GLU A 310 39.19 48.27 49.53
C GLU A 310 40.70 48.11 49.39
N ALA A 311 41.38 49.26 49.20
CA ALA A 311 42.83 49.33 49.15
C ALA A 311 43.41 49.04 50.54
N ILE A 312 44.13 47.93 50.67
CA ILE A 312 44.96 47.63 51.85
C ILE A 312 46.25 48.47 51.72
N ILE A 313 46.44 49.40 52.66
CA ILE A 313 47.67 50.19 52.86
C ILE A 313 48.52 49.50 53.93
#